data_AF-A0A382N2U2-F1
#
_entry.id   AF-A0A382N2U2-F1
#
_cell.length_a   1.000
_cell.length_b   1.000
_cell.length_c   1.000
_cell.angle_alpha   90.00
_cell.angle_beta   90.00
_cell.angle_gamma   90.00
#
_symmetry.space_group_name_H-M   'P 1'
#
loop_
_entity.id
_entity.type
_entity.pdbx_description
1 polymer ?
#
loop_
_entity_poly.entity_id
_entity_poly.type
_entity_poly.pdbx_seq_one_letter_code
_entity_poly.pdbx_strand_id
1 'polypeptide(L)' 'MAKRKITKFDDLKFEPFDRYGKTIPGMYWHKISYDDKTNFGTYVSKLEPGTKTIPHIHTGFEEFMILDGELI' A
#
# COMPACT_ATOMS: atom_id res chain seq x y z
N MET A 1 25.07 -5.29 4.36
CA MET A 1 23.99 -6.15 3.84
C MET A 1 22.72 -5.82 4.60
N ALA A 2 21.61 -5.53 3.90
CA ALA A 2 20.33 -5.38 4.59
C ALA A 2 19.95 -6.74 5.20
N LYS A 3 19.58 -6.76 6.49
CA LYS A 3 19.11 -7.98 7.15
C LYS A 3 17.75 -8.37 6.56
N ARG A 4 17.48 -9.67 6.46
CA ARG A 4 16.15 -10.18 6.07
C ARG A 4 15.09 -9.60 7.00
N LYS A 5 14.05 -8.99 6.44
CA LYS A 5 12.85 -8.56 7.16
C LYS A 5 11.74 -9.58 6.92
N ILE A 6 11.06 -9.99 7.98
CA ILE A 6 9.87 -10.85 7.93
C ILE A 6 8.75 -10.07 8.61
N THR A 7 7.64 -9.87 7.90
CA THR A 7 6.46 -9.18 8.41
C THR A 7 5.34 -10.21 8.56
N LYS A 8 4.78 -10.35 9.75
CA LYS A 8 3.64 -11.24 10.00
C LYS A 8 2.36 -10.53 9.56
N PHE A 9 1.54 -11.21 8.75
CA PHE A 9 0.37 -10.60 8.12
C PHE A 9 -0.81 -10.39 9.09
N ASP A 10 -1.02 -11.31 10.03
CA ASP A 10 -2.22 -11.29 10.91
C ASP A 10 -2.26 -10.10 11.89
N ASP A 11 -1.10 -9.49 12.17
CA ASP A 11 -0.93 -8.44 13.18
C ASP A 11 -0.55 -7.07 12.54
N LEU A 12 -0.87 -6.88 11.26
CA LEU A 12 -0.58 -5.64 10.56
C LEU A 12 -1.36 -4.47 11.15
N LYS A 13 -0.63 -3.42 11.53
CA LYS A 13 -1.21 -2.12 11.88
C LYS A 13 -1.36 -1.29 10.61
N PHE A 14 -2.60 -1.00 10.26
CA PHE A 14 -2.93 -0.18 9.10
C PHE A 14 -3.05 1.29 9.50
N GLU A 15 -2.48 2.15 8.67
CA GLU A 15 -2.56 3.61 8.79
C GLU A 15 -3.33 4.19 7.60
N PRO A 16 -3.93 5.38 7.72
CA PRO A 16 -4.57 6.05 6.57
C PRO A 16 -3.61 6.18 5.39
N PHE A 17 -4.09 5.85 4.19
CA PHE A 17 -3.29 5.97 2.98
C PHE A 17 -3.16 7.43 2.54
N ASP A 18 -1.96 8.00 2.66
CA ASP A 18 -1.68 9.43 2.44
C ASP A 18 -0.57 9.72 1.41
N ARG A 19 -0.19 8.71 0.61
CA ARG A 19 0.91 8.77 -0.38
C ARG A 19 0.89 10.02 -1.27
N TYR A 20 -0.29 10.53 -1.60
CA TYR A 20 -0.48 11.69 -2.48
C TYR A 20 -0.65 13.02 -1.72
N GLY A 21 -0.22 13.10 -0.46
CA GLY A 21 -0.29 14.28 0.40
C GLY A 21 -1.65 14.50 1.07
N LYS A 22 -2.68 13.73 0.70
CA LYS A 22 -3.98 13.70 1.37
C LYS A 22 -4.43 12.26 1.58
N THR A 23 -5.11 12.01 2.68
CA THR A 23 -5.69 10.70 2.98
C THR A 23 -6.82 10.37 2.02
N ILE A 24 -6.83 9.17 1.44
CA ILE A 24 -7.96 8.66 0.66
C ILE A 24 -8.95 7.95 1.60
N PRO A 25 -10.21 8.40 1.72
CA PRO A 25 -11.20 7.77 2.60
C PRO A 25 -11.42 6.27 2.28
N GLY A 26 -11.38 5.43 3.31
CA GLY A 26 -11.55 3.98 3.18
C GLY A 26 -10.33 3.25 2.61
N MET A 27 -9.23 3.94 2.35
CA MET A 27 -7.96 3.31 1.93
C MET A 27 -6.93 3.41 3.05
N TYR A 28 -6.31 2.29 3.36
CA TYR A 28 -5.30 2.16 4.39
C TYR A 28 -4.12 1.36 3.87
N TRP A 29 -2.97 1.50 4.53
CA TRP A 29 -1.79 0.73 4.18
C TRP A 29 -0.91 0.37 5.37
N HIS A 30 -0.08 -0.64 5.15
CA HIS A 30 1.04 -0.98 6.00
C HIS A 30 2.32 -1.07 5.15
N LYS A 31 3.30 -0.21 5.41
CA LYS A 31 4.57 -0.17 4.67
C LYS A 31 5.48 -1.34 5.09
N ILE A 32 5.85 -2.20 4.15
CA ILE A 32 6.82 -3.29 4.39
C ILE A 32 8.25 -2.81 4.12
N SER A 33 8.51 -2.33 2.91
CA SER A 33 9.81 -1.81 2.45
C SER A 33 9.70 -0.47 1.73
N TYR A 34 8.49 0.11 1.68
CA TYR A 34 8.24 1.40 1.04
C TYR A 34 9.12 2.50 1.62
N ASP A 35 9.78 3.25 0.74
CA ASP A 35 10.65 4.38 1.05
C ASP A 35 10.02 5.68 0.55
N ASP A 36 9.68 6.58 1.48
CA ASP A 36 9.03 7.86 1.19
C ASP A 36 9.91 8.82 0.36
N LYS A 37 11.24 8.63 0.35
CA LYS A 37 12.16 9.47 -0.45
C LYS A 37 12.18 9.07 -1.91
N THR A 38 12.10 7.76 -2.17
CA THR A 38 12.21 7.22 -3.53
C THR A 38 10.85 6.90 -4.14
N ASN A 39 9.80 6.76 -3.31
CA ASN A 39 8.47 6.29 -3.67
C ASN A 39 8.42 4.85 -4.19
N PHE A 40 9.43 4.05 -3.87
CA PHE A 40 9.53 2.65 -4.25
C PHE A 40 9.49 1.72 -3.02
N GLY A 41 9.10 0.47 -3.28
CA GLY A 41 9.06 -0.60 -2.28
C GLY A 41 7.66 -1.21 -2.17
N THR A 42 7.51 -2.11 -1.22
CA THR A 42 6.29 -2.91 -1.05
C THR A 42 5.51 -2.47 0.18
N TYR A 43 4.19 -2.48 0.06
CA TYR A 43 3.25 -2.23 1.14
C TYR A 43 2.02 -3.14 0.95
N VAL A 44 1.31 -3.39 2.05
CA VAL A 44 -0.02 -4.00 1.99
C VAL A 44 -1.04 -2.87 1.94
N SER A 45 -1.94 -2.91 0.97
CA SER A 45 -3.05 -1.97 0.86
C SER A 45 -4.34 -2.65 1.31
N LYS A 46 -5.16 -1.95 2.09
CA LYS A 46 -6.51 -2.37 2.48
C LYS A 46 -7.51 -1.34 2.01
N LEU A 47 -8.45 -1.76 1.17
CA LEU A 47 -9.53 -0.93 0.67
C LEU A 47 -10.83 -1.43 1.28
N GLU A 48 -11.60 -0.53 1.87
CA GLU A 48 -12.96 -0.82 2.30
C GLU A 48 -13.90 -0.95 1.07
N PRO A 49 -15.05 -1.63 1.19
CA PRO A 49 -15.98 -1.79 0.08
C PRO A 49 -16.39 -0.45 -0.55
N GLY A 50 -16.23 -0.34 -1.87
CA GLY A 50 -16.58 0.86 -2.64
C GLY A 50 -15.53 1.97 -2.62
N THR A 51 -14.38 1.79 -1.96
CA THR A 51 -13.26 2.73 -2.02
C THR A 51 -12.76 2.90 -3.45
N LYS A 52 -12.55 4.14 -3.87
CA LYS A 52 -11.97 4.50 -5.16
C LYS A 52 -10.62 5.17 -4.95
N THR A 53 -9.62 4.73 -5.71
CA THR A 53 -8.34 5.43 -5.80
C THR A 53 -8.49 6.66 -6.69
N ILE A 54 -7.50 7.55 -6.64
CA ILE A 54 -7.43 8.70 -7.53
C ILE A 54 -6.71 8.33 -8.83
N PRO A 55 -7.09 8.90 -9.99
CA PRO A 55 -6.30 8.76 -11.20
C PRO A 55 -4.88 9.29 -10.99
N HIS A 56 -3.87 8.49 -11.33
CA HIS A 56 -2.47 8.88 -11.23
C HIS A 56 -1.62 8.13 -12.25
N ILE A 57 -0.41 8.64 -12.49
CA ILE A 57 0.56 8.05 -13.42
C ILE A 57 1.71 7.48 -12.61
N HIS A 58 2.12 6.28 -12.98
CA HIS A 58 3.28 5.62 -12.40
C HIS A 58 4.56 6.03 -13.10
N THR A 59 5.56 6.44 -12.32
CA THR A 59 6.91 6.73 -12.83
C THR A 59 7.78 5.47 -12.90
N GLY A 60 7.28 4.34 -12.41
CA GLY A 60 7.91 3.02 -12.46
C GLY A 60 6.89 1.92 -12.73
N PHE A 61 7.32 0.67 -12.65
CA PHE A 61 6.41 -0.47 -12.77
C PHE A 61 5.75 -0.77 -11.43
N GLU A 62 4.47 -1.14 -11.47
CA GLU A 62 3.70 -1.59 -10.32
C GLU A 62 3.12 -2.97 -10.60
N GLU A 63 3.12 -3.81 -9.56
CA GLU A 63 2.55 -5.14 -9.57
C GLU A 63 1.65 -5.29 -8.34
N PHE A 64 0.53 -6.00 -8.51
CA PHE A 64 -0.42 -6.27 -7.43
C PHE A 64 -0.57 -7.78 -7.24
N MET A 65 -0.65 -8.20 -5.97
CA MET A 65 -1.11 -9.51 -5.59
C MET A 65 -2.37 -9.33 -4.74
N ILE A 66 -3.52 -9.72 -5.27
CA ILE A 66 -4.79 -9.65 -4.53
C ILE A 66 -4.82 -10.79 -3.51
N LEU A 67 -4.83 -10.42 -2.24
CA LEU A 67 -4.80 -11.37 -1.11
C LEU A 67 -6.21 -11.74 -0.62
N ASP A 68 -7.15 -10.81 -0.73
CA ASP A 68 -8.54 -10.96 -0.32
C ASP A 68 -9.44 -10.01 -1.14
N GLY A 69 -10.68 -10.42 -1.37
CA GLY A 69 -11.67 -9.67 -2.16
C GLY A 69 -11.36 -9.58 -3.66
N GLU A 70 -11.82 -8.49 -4.27
CA GLU A 70 -11.65 -8.19 -5.69
C GLU A 70 -11.24 -6.73 -5.90
N LEU A 71 -10.44 -6.47 -6.94
CA LEU A 71 -10.08 -5.12 -7.39
C LEU A 71 -10.69 -4.92 -8.78
N ILE A 72 -11.66 -4.00 -8.88
CA ILE A 72 -12.48 -3.73 -10.07
C ILE A 72 -12.24 -2.31 -10.58
#